data_AF-A0A9E3W0C8-F1
#
_entry.id   AF-A0A9E3W0C8-F1
#
_cell.length_a   1.000
_cell.length_b   1.000
_cell.length_c   1.000
_cell.angle_alpha   90.00
_cell.angle_beta   90.00
_cell.angle_gamma   90.00
#
_symmetry.space_group_name_H-M   'P 1'
#
loop_
_entity.id
_entity.type
_entity.pdbx_description
1 polymer ?
#
loop_
_entity_poly.entity_id
_entity_poly.type
_entity_poly.pdbx_seq_one_letter_code
_entity_poly.pdbx_strand_id
1 'polypeptide(L)'
;PYIINYLSISVQGKYLENKIKKTTKEKELLPKLYKLIPEKALVSSNNIVVYQLDESDGSIKKLDKVDGIPSDKNYLNDRLAEGNHLFDSLLEIEQELGV
;
A
#
# COMPACT_ATOMS: atom_id res chain seq x y z
N PRO A 1 -4.15 5.59 -3.91
CA PRO A 1 -2.90 5.34 -3.13
C PRO A 1 -3.22 4.88 -1.70
N TYR A 2 -4.15 5.56 -1.02
CA TYR A 2 -4.51 5.31 0.38
C TYR A 2 -5.10 3.92 0.68
N ILE A 3 -5.97 3.39 -0.18
CA ILE A 3 -6.63 2.08 0.06
C ILE A 3 -5.62 0.92 -0.04
N ILE A 4 -4.79 0.89 -1.09
CA ILE A 4 -3.76 -0.14 -1.24
C ILE A 4 -2.74 -0.06 -0.11
N ASN A 5 -2.31 1.14 0.27
CA ASN A 5 -1.37 1.32 1.38
C ASN A 5 -1.94 0.80 2.71
N TYR A 6 -3.18 1.16 3.05
CA TYR A 6 -3.79 0.68 4.29
C TYR A 6 -4.05 -0.84 4.24
N LEU A 7 -4.40 -1.39 3.09
CA LEU A 7 -4.52 -2.83 2.88
C LEU A 7 -3.18 -3.55 3.11
N SER A 8 -2.07 -2.99 2.61
CA SER A 8 -0.73 -3.53 2.86
C SER A 8 -0.37 -3.50 4.35
N ILE A 9 -0.72 -2.42 5.05
CA ILE A 9 -0.57 -2.30 6.51
C ILE A 9 -1.38 -3.38 7.25
N SER A 10 -2.65 -3.60 6.86
CA SER A 10 -3.51 -4.66 7.39
C SER A 10 -2.95 -6.07 7.19
N VAL A 11 -2.38 -6.34 6.01
CA VAL A 11 -1.74 -7.63 5.69
C VAL A 11 -0.49 -7.83 6.53
N GLN A 12 0.35 -6.81 6.63
CA GLN A 12 1.56 -6.86 7.45
C GLN A 12 1.23 -7.04 8.94
N GLY A 13 0.18 -6.37 9.42
CA GLY A 13 -0.31 -6.56 10.79
C GLY A 13 -0.73 -8.00 11.05
N LYS A 14 -1.43 -8.65 10.09
CA LYS A 14 -1.81 -10.07 10.23
C LYS A 14 -0.60 -11.01 10.22
N TYR A 15 0.38 -10.73 9.37
CA TYR A 15 1.63 -11.47 9.34
C TYR A 15 2.36 -11.39 10.69
N LEU A 16 2.46 -10.18 11.25
CA LEU A 16 3.09 -9.94 12.54
C LEU A 16 2.31 -10.57 13.70
N GLU A 17 0.97 -10.49 13.69
CA GLU A 17 0.09 -11.15 14.65
C GLU A 17 0.37 -12.67 14.70
N ASN A 18 0.42 -13.31 13.54
CA ASN A 18 0.70 -14.74 13.43
C ASN A 18 2.10 -15.11 13.93
N LYS A 19 3.10 -14.22 13.76
CA LYS A 19 4.45 -14.41 14.34
C LYS A 19 4.43 -14.26 15.86
N ILE A 20 3.81 -13.20 16.37
CA ILE A 20 3.72 -12.90 17.80
C ILE A 20 3.06 -14.05 18.57
N LYS A 21 1.96 -14.60 18.05
CA LYS A 21 1.23 -15.75 18.62
C LYS A 21 2.07 -17.04 18.73
N LYS A 22 3.22 -17.11 18.04
CA LYS A 22 4.17 -18.23 18.14
C LYS A 22 5.31 -17.98 19.12
N THR A 23 5.30 -16.84 19.83
CA THR A 23 6.35 -16.44 20.79
C THR A 23 5.82 -16.41 22.22
N THR A 24 6.73 -16.48 23.20
CA THR A 24 6.37 -16.34 24.62
C THR A 24 5.97 -14.91 25.03
N LYS A 25 6.18 -13.92 24.14
CA LYS A 25 5.90 -12.49 24.38
C LYS A 25 4.53 -12.04 23.89
N GLU A 26 3.64 -12.97 23.56
CA GLU A 26 2.31 -12.68 23.00
C GLU A 26 1.53 -11.62 23.80
N LYS A 27 1.45 -11.81 25.13
CA LYS A 27 0.72 -10.93 26.05
C LYS A 27 1.26 -9.48 26.08
N GLU A 28 2.53 -9.28 25.72
CA GLU A 28 3.16 -7.97 25.68
C GLU A 28 3.04 -7.31 24.30
N LEU A 29 3.21 -8.09 23.23
CA LEU A 29 3.34 -7.57 21.87
C LEU A 29 1.99 -7.41 21.14
N LEU A 30 0.99 -8.26 21.39
CA LEU A 30 -0.33 -8.11 20.76
C LEU A 30 -1.03 -6.80 21.13
N PRO A 31 -1.05 -6.35 22.40
CA PRO A 31 -1.65 -5.05 22.74
C PRO A 31 -0.96 -3.87 22.04
N LYS A 32 0.37 -3.93 21.88
CA LYS A 32 1.14 -2.92 21.14
C LYS A 32 0.75 -2.90 19.66
N LEU A 33 0.60 -4.07 19.04
CA LEU A 33 0.13 -4.19 17.66
C LEU A 33 -1.29 -3.63 17.51
N TYR A 34 -2.22 -4.03 18.39
CA TYR A 34 -3.63 -3.63 18.30
C TYR A 34 -3.87 -2.14 18.59
N LYS A 35 -2.94 -1.48 19.28
CA LYS A 35 -2.94 -0.02 19.44
C LYS A 35 -2.58 0.71 18.14
N LEU A 36 -1.80 0.08 17.25
CA LEU A 36 -1.41 0.65 15.96
C LEU A 36 -2.46 0.38 14.89
N ILE A 37 -2.98 -0.85 14.83
CA ILE A 37 -3.99 -1.29 13.86
C ILE A 37 -5.04 -2.12 14.59
N PRO A 38 -6.34 -1.82 14.47
CA PRO A 38 -7.39 -2.63 15.09
C PRO A 38 -7.29 -4.09 14.67
N GLU A 39 -7.47 -5.03 15.61
CA GLU A 39 -7.44 -6.48 15.33
C GLU A 39 -8.38 -6.87 14.18
N LYS A 40 -9.57 -6.26 14.14
CA LYS A 40 -10.59 -6.50 13.10
C LYS A 40 -10.17 -6.01 11.71
N ALA A 41 -9.19 -5.13 11.62
CA ALA A 41 -8.66 -4.63 10.36
C ALA A 41 -7.53 -5.51 9.81
N LEU A 42 -7.07 -6.53 10.55
CA LEU A 42 -6.02 -7.44 10.09
C LEU A 42 -6.57 -8.42 9.05
N VAL A 43 -5.89 -8.54 7.91
CA VAL A 43 -6.35 -9.39 6.80
C VAL A 43 -5.25 -10.36 6.38
N SER A 44 -5.61 -11.62 6.14
CA SER A 44 -4.66 -12.62 5.61
C SER A 44 -4.31 -12.30 4.15
N SER A 45 -3.04 -12.39 3.79
CA SER A 45 -2.56 -12.25 2.41
C SER A 45 -3.19 -13.27 1.45
N ASN A 46 -3.62 -14.42 1.96
CA ASN A 46 -4.31 -15.48 1.21
C ASN A 46 -5.77 -15.13 0.88
N ASN A 47 -6.36 -14.17 1.59
CA ASN A 47 -7.75 -13.76 1.42
C ASN A 47 -7.91 -12.54 0.50
N ILE A 48 -6.79 -12.04 -0.03
CA ILE A 48 -6.75 -10.84 -0.87
C ILE A 48 -6.19 -11.22 -2.22
N VAL A 49 -6.75 -10.65 -3.28
CA VAL A 49 -6.11 -10.57 -4.58
C VAL A 49 -6.33 -9.17 -5.13
N VAL A 50 -5.30 -8.59 -5.73
CA VAL A 50 -5.38 -7.26 -6.32
C VAL A 50 -5.17 -7.41 -7.82
N TYR A 51 -6.04 -6.77 -8.58
CA TYR A 51 -5.93 -6.67 -10.03
C TYR A 51 -5.78 -5.20 -10.41
N GLN A 52 -5.04 -4.95 -11.46
CA GLN A 52 -4.82 -3.63 -12.03
C GLN A 52 -5.35 -3.63 -13.46
N LEU A 53 -6.17 -2.63 -13.78
CA LEU A 53 -6.58 -2.32 -15.15
C LEU A 53 -5.50 -1.44 -15.78
N ASP A 54 -5.06 -1.82 -16.97
CA ASP A 54 -4.28 -0.96 -17.85
C ASP A 54 -5.26 -0.16 -18.71
N GLU A 55 -5.30 1.16 -18.50
CA GLU A 55 -6.23 2.05 -19.20
C GLU A 55 -5.87 2.25 -20.68
N SER A 56 -4.65 1.88 -21.08
CA SER A 56 -4.17 2.09 -22.45
C SER A 56 -4.65 1.00 -23.39
N ASP A 57 -4.66 -0.26 -22.94
CA ASP A 57 -5.05 -1.43 -23.73
C ASP A 57 -6.31 -2.16 -23.19
N GLY A 58 -6.84 -1.73 -22.04
CA GLY A 58 -8.00 -2.32 -21.38
C GLY A 58 -7.73 -3.66 -20.70
N SER A 59 -6.47 -4.10 -20.62
CA SER A 59 -6.11 -5.39 -20.04
C SER A 59 -6.18 -5.36 -18.51
N ILE A 60 -6.59 -6.48 -17.90
CA ILE A 60 -6.59 -6.66 -16.45
C ILE A 60 -5.48 -7.65 -16.08
N LYS A 61 -4.53 -7.19 -15.28
CA LYS A 61 -3.39 -8.00 -14.83
C LYS A 61 -3.45 -8.15 -13.31
N LYS A 62 -3.13 -9.33 -12.80
CA LYS A 62 -2.98 -9.54 -11.36
C LYS A 62 -1.75 -8.76 -10.90
N LEU A 63 -1.89 -7.96 -9.86
CA LEU A 63 -0.77 -7.23 -9.28
C LEU A 63 0.13 -8.21 -8.52
N ASP A 64 1.43 -8.10 -8.74
CA ASP A 64 2.41 -8.93 -8.04
C ASP A 64 2.41 -8.64 -6.53
N LYS A 65 2.80 -9.67 -5.77
CA LYS A 65 2.91 -9.63 -4.32
C LYS A 65 4.34 -9.93 -3.91
N VAL A 66 4.86 -9.16 -2.96
CA VAL A 66 6.11 -9.46 -2.25
C VAL A 66 5.73 -9.92 -0.84
N ASP A 67 6.10 -11.14 -0.46
CA ASP A 67 5.72 -11.75 0.83
C ASP A 67 4.20 -11.73 1.14
N GLY A 68 3.37 -11.77 0.09
CA GLY A 68 1.91 -11.72 0.21
C GLY A 68 1.33 -10.30 0.38
N ILE A 69 2.18 -9.28 0.48
CA ILE A 69 1.81 -7.87 0.50
C ILE A 69 1.67 -7.39 -0.96
N PRO A 70 0.59 -6.71 -1.34
CA PRO A 70 0.48 -6.07 -2.66
C PRO A 70 1.66 -5.14 -2.89
N SER A 71 2.34 -5.25 -4.03
CA SER A 71 3.48 -4.38 -4.34
C SER A 71 3.05 -2.90 -4.33
N ASP A 72 3.90 -2.08 -3.71
CA ASP A 72 3.82 -0.63 -3.79
C ASP A 72 4.20 -0.11 -5.19
N LYS A 73 4.92 -0.88 -6.00
CA LYS A 73 5.12 -0.59 -7.41
C LYS A 73 3.87 -0.95 -8.20
N ASN A 74 2.98 0.02 -8.36
CA ASN A 74 1.75 -0.09 -9.12
C ASN A 74 1.54 1.17 -9.97
N TYR A 75 0.76 1.04 -11.05
CA TYR A 75 0.50 2.14 -12.00
C TYR A 75 0.01 3.42 -11.33
N LEU A 76 -0.74 3.30 -10.24
CA LEU A 76 -1.24 4.48 -9.53
C LEU A 76 -0.11 5.28 -8.87
N ASN A 77 0.90 4.61 -8.31
CA ASN A 77 2.07 5.29 -7.75
C ASN A 77 2.96 5.89 -8.86
N ASP A 78 3.08 5.20 -10.01
CA ASP A 78 3.79 5.73 -11.17
C ASP A 78 3.08 6.98 -11.73
N ARG A 79 1.75 6.97 -11.86
CA ARG A 79 0.95 8.12 -12.30
C ARG A 79 0.97 9.28 -11.31
N LEU A 80 1.03 9.01 -10.01
CA LEU A 80 1.23 10.07 -9.02
C LEU A 80 2.59 10.74 -9.15
N ALA A 81 3.65 9.95 -9.35
CA ALA A 81 4.99 10.50 -9.57
C ALA A 81 5.03 11.35 -10.85
N GLU A 82 4.45 10.85 -11.95
CA GLU A 82 4.31 11.59 -13.20
C GLU A 82 3.50 12.89 -13.02
N GLY A 83 2.37 12.83 -12.31
CA GLY A 83 1.56 14.02 -12.02
C GLY A 83 2.30 15.06 -11.18
N ASN A 84 3.09 14.63 -10.19
CA ASN A 84 3.93 15.53 -9.40
C ASN A 84 4.99 16.21 -10.28
N HIS A 85 5.66 15.44 -11.16
CA HIS A 85 6.62 16.03 -12.10
C HIS A 85 5.96 17.03 -13.05
N LEU A 86 4.77 16.73 -13.56
CA LEU A 86 4.00 17.66 -14.39
C LEU A 86 3.66 18.94 -13.63
N PHE A 87 3.26 18.81 -12.37
CA PHE A 87 2.94 19.94 -11.51
C PHE A 87 4.18 20.80 -11.22
N ASP A 88 5.33 20.18 -10.94
CA ASP A 88 6.61 20.87 -10.75
C ASP A 88 6.99 21.66 -12.02
N SER A 89 6.84 21.07 -13.21
CA SER A 89 7.10 21.78 -14.48
C SER A 89 6.15 22.96 -14.71
N LEU A 90 4.87 22.84 -14.32
CA LEU A 90 3.93 23.96 -14.39
C LEU A 90 4.34 25.10 -13.46
N LEU A 91 4.79 24.79 -12.24
CA LEU A 91 5.29 25.79 -11.28
C LEU A 91 6.54 26.52 -11.79
N GLU A 92 7.44 25.81 -12.46
CA GLU A 92 8.63 26.39 -13.07
C GLU A 92 8.26 27.40 -14.16
N ILE A 93 7.31 27.05 -15.04
CA ILE A 93 6.77 27.96 -16.06
C ILE A 93 6.11 29.19 -15.41
N GLU A 94 5.32 29.01 -14.35
CA GLU A 94 4.72 30.13 -13.61
C GLU A 94 5.77 31.08 -13.03
N GLN A 95 6.88 30.55 -12.50
CA GLN A 95 8.01 31.37 -12.02
C GLN A 95 8.71 32.13 -13.14
N GLU A 96 8.92 31.51 -14.31
CA GLU A 96 9.50 32.18 -15.47
C GLU A 96 8.62 33.31 -16.01
N LEU A 97 7.30 33.18 -15.89
CA LEU A 97 6.32 34.22 -16.26
C LEU A 97 6.37 35.44 -15.31
N GLY A 98 7.00 35.33 -14.14
CA GLY A 98 7.17 36.43 -13.19
C GLY A 98 5.89 36.87 -12.49
N VAL A 99 4.92 35.96 -12.34
CA VAL A 99 3.66 36.18 -11.58
C VAL A 99 3.84 35.82 -10.11
#